data_AF-A0A080M0L9-F1
#
_entry.id   AF-A0A080M0L9-F1
#
_cell.length_a   1.000
_cell.length_b   1.000
_cell.length_c   1.000
_cell.angle_alpha   90.00
_cell.angle_beta   90.00
_cell.angle_gamma   90.00
#
_symmetry.space_group_name_H-M   'P 1'
#
loop_
_entity.id
_entity.type
_entity.pdbx_description
1 polymer ?
#
loop_
_entity_poly.entity_id
_entity_poly.type
_entity_poly.pdbx_seq_one_letter_code
_entity_poly.pdbx_strand_id
1 'polypeptide(L)'
;MTMLILLGPAIEDSVGGTGVLGGVGRSRLPVRRPLHLRLGYGLAARTLARFGKQHIFSKRLMEGSGMILINLAIGLLIMMGCLILQITFALWSVRYAVRRTDEAESGMTLLAGIRTLLMAMVIMMLGNFLQIMLWGSLFFWLGEFTDFHQAVYHSGVNFTSLGYGDVVMSTDRKLLGPLEALNGILMLGLTSAALLGILQHLTRNRQHARNRRH
;
A
#
# COMPACT_ATOMS: atom_id res chain seq x y z
N MET A 1 2.87 23.87 -10.41
CA MET A 1 2.66 23.83 -11.87
C MET A 1 1.17 23.74 -12.09
N THR A 2 0.57 24.90 -12.34
CA THR A 2 -0.87 25.17 -12.33
C THR A 2 -1.37 25.23 -13.77
N MET A 3 -2.54 24.63 -14.01
CA MET A 3 -3.55 25.03 -15.02
C MET A 3 -3.36 24.63 -16.51
N LEU A 4 -4.51 24.60 -17.19
CA LEU A 4 -4.85 24.36 -18.61
C LEU A 4 -5.08 22.87 -18.99
N ILE A 5 -6.18 22.42 -19.63
CA ILE A 5 -7.34 23.07 -20.26
C ILE A 5 -8.50 22.04 -20.33
N LEU A 6 -9.68 22.49 -19.89
CA LEU A 6 -11.00 22.08 -20.39
C LEU A 6 -11.29 22.91 -21.65
N LEU A 7 -11.54 22.28 -22.81
CA LEU A 7 -12.61 22.64 -23.75
C LEU A 7 -12.59 21.71 -24.97
N GLY A 8 -13.78 21.27 -25.42
CA GLY A 8 -14.00 20.56 -26.68
C GLY A 8 -13.78 21.44 -27.93
N PRO A 9 -14.14 20.93 -29.12
CA PRO A 9 -15.52 21.16 -29.55
C PRO A 9 -16.17 20.00 -30.31
N ALA A 10 -17.48 20.16 -30.50
CA ALA A 10 -18.37 19.40 -31.34
C ALA A 10 -17.90 19.28 -32.80
N ILE A 11 -18.18 18.14 -33.43
CA ILE A 11 -18.21 17.98 -34.88
C ILE A 11 -19.56 17.33 -35.24
N GLU A 12 -20.29 18.06 -36.06
CA GLU A 12 -21.53 17.69 -36.74
C GLU A 12 -21.28 16.73 -37.94
N ASP A 13 -22.36 16.03 -38.27
CA ASP A 13 -22.82 15.72 -39.63
C ASP A 13 -22.39 14.46 -40.41
N SER A 14 -23.43 13.62 -40.61
CA SER A 14 -23.98 13.20 -41.90
C SER A 14 -23.42 11.95 -42.58
N VAL A 15 -24.21 10.86 -42.53
CA VAL A 15 -24.38 9.95 -43.69
C VAL A 15 -25.85 9.57 -43.79
N GLY A 16 -26.49 10.00 -44.88
CA GLY A 16 -27.81 9.55 -45.31
C GLY A 16 -27.76 8.15 -45.95
N GLY A 17 -28.86 7.41 -45.82
CA GLY A 17 -29.07 6.13 -46.47
C GLY A 17 -30.57 5.84 -46.57
N THR A 18 -31.08 5.97 -47.78
CA THR A 18 -32.46 5.77 -48.22
C THR A 18 -32.91 4.31 -48.09
N GLY A 19 -34.18 4.10 -47.75
CA GLY A 19 -34.81 2.77 -47.68
C GLY A 19 -36.33 2.88 -47.64
N VAL A 20 -36.93 3.07 -48.82
CA VAL A 20 -38.38 2.95 -49.07
C VAL A 20 -38.76 1.47 -48.97
N LEU A 21 -39.94 1.16 -48.37
CA LEU A 21 -40.99 0.27 -48.90
C LEU A 21 -41.97 -0.19 -47.80
N GLY A 22 -43.27 -0.12 -48.12
CA GLY A 22 -44.25 -1.13 -47.71
C GLY A 22 -45.21 -0.77 -46.58
N GLY A 23 -46.34 -0.16 -46.93
CA GLY A 23 -47.52 -0.10 -46.07
C GLY A 23 -48.21 -1.46 -45.93
N VAL A 24 -48.57 -1.84 -44.70
CA VAL A 24 -49.65 -2.79 -44.41
C VAL A 24 -50.41 -2.27 -43.20
N GLY A 25 -51.64 -1.81 -43.45
CA GLY A 25 -52.59 -1.42 -42.43
C GLY A 25 -52.92 -2.59 -41.50
N ARG A 26 -52.60 -2.45 -40.22
CA ARG A 26 -53.16 -3.27 -39.14
C ARG A 26 -53.85 -2.35 -38.16
N SER A 27 -55.17 -2.35 -38.22
CA SER A 27 -56.09 -1.80 -37.23
C SER A 27 -55.85 -2.46 -35.87
N ARG A 28 -54.93 -1.90 -35.08
CA ARG A 28 -54.78 -2.25 -33.67
C ARG A 28 -55.76 -1.40 -32.87
N LEU A 29 -56.86 -2.03 -32.45
CA LEU A 29 -57.77 -1.50 -31.44
C LEU A 29 -56.95 -1.12 -30.19
N PRO A 30 -57.04 0.13 -29.68
CA PRO A 30 -56.33 0.52 -28.48
C PRO A 30 -57.05 -0.10 -27.28
N VAL A 31 -56.52 -1.21 -26.77
CA VAL A 31 -56.88 -1.73 -25.45
C VAL A 31 -56.39 -0.70 -24.43
N ARG A 32 -57.25 0.27 -24.10
CA ARG A 32 -57.03 1.25 -23.04
C ARG A 32 -56.98 0.51 -21.71
N ARG A 33 -55.78 0.08 -21.31
CA ARG A 33 -55.55 -0.33 -19.92
C ARG A 33 -55.74 0.90 -19.02
N PRO A 34 -56.50 0.80 -17.93
CA PRO A 34 -56.75 1.92 -17.04
C PRO A 34 -55.46 2.54 -16.50
N LEU A 35 -55.26 3.83 -16.76
CA LEU A 35 -54.07 4.62 -16.43
C LEU A 35 -53.76 4.65 -14.91
N HIS A 36 -54.80 4.54 -14.07
CA HIS A 36 -54.70 4.56 -12.61
C HIS A 36 -54.00 3.33 -12.02
N LEU A 37 -54.02 2.18 -12.71
CA LEU A 37 -53.36 0.98 -12.24
C LEU A 37 -51.82 1.04 -12.43
N ARG A 38 -51.34 1.67 -13.51
CA ARG A 38 -49.90 1.82 -13.80
C ARG A 38 -49.15 2.72 -12.81
N LEU A 39 -49.83 3.72 -12.25
CA LEU A 39 -49.23 4.70 -11.35
C LEU A 39 -49.00 4.14 -9.94
N GLY A 40 -49.96 3.37 -9.42
CA GLY A 40 -49.87 2.73 -8.10
C GLY A 40 -48.77 1.66 -8.02
N TYR A 41 -48.68 0.78 -9.03
CA TYR A 41 -47.61 -0.22 -9.10
C TYR A 41 -46.23 0.41 -9.28
N GLY A 42 -46.12 1.50 -10.05
CA GLY A 42 -44.86 2.22 -10.22
C GLY A 42 -44.35 2.85 -8.93
N LEU A 43 -45.25 3.40 -8.10
CA LEU A 43 -44.88 3.98 -6.80
C LEU A 43 -44.51 2.87 -5.80
N ALA A 44 -45.33 1.83 -5.67
CA ALA A 44 -45.05 0.69 -4.79
C ALA A 44 -43.75 -0.05 -5.18
N ALA A 45 -43.50 -0.27 -6.47
CA ALA A 45 -42.26 -0.86 -6.95
C ALA A 45 -41.04 0.03 -6.69
N ARG A 46 -41.16 1.36 -6.82
CA ARG A 46 -40.08 2.31 -6.49
C ARG A 46 -39.80 2.36 -4.98
N THR A 47 -40.81 2.17 -4.14
CA THR A 47 -40.64 2.13 -2.68
C THR A 47 -40.03 0.81 -2.22
N LEU A 48 -40.48 -0.32 -2.78
CA LEU A 48 -39.88 -1.64 -2.55
C LEU A 48 -38.44 -1.72 -3.07
N ALA A 49 -38.15 -1.15 -4.24
CA ALA A 49 -36.78 -1.05 -4.76
C ALA A 49 -35.89 -0.16 -3.88
N ARG A 50 -36.44 0.92 -3.30
CA ARG A 50 -35.71 1.76 -2.33
C ARG A 50 -35.43 1.02 -1.02
N PHE A 51 -36.41 0.29 -0.49
CA PHE A 51 -36.24 -0.54 0.70
C PHE A 51 -35.23 -1.68 0.48
N GLY A 52 -35.34 -2.41 -0.64
CA GLY A 52 -34.38 -3.45 -1.01
C GLY A 52 -32.96 -2.88 -1.20
N LYS A 53 -32.84 -1.71 -1.84
CA LYS A 53 -31.55 -1.02 -1.99
C LYS A 53 -30.96 -0.58 -0.65
N GLN A 54 -31.78 -0.11 0.29
CA GLN A 54 -31.32 0.24 1.65
C GLN A 54 -30.84 -0.99 2.42
N HIS A 55 -31.55 -2.11 2.34
CA HIS A 55 -31.16 -3.34 3.03
C HIS A 55 -29.88 -3.96 2.45
N ILE A 56 -29.73 -3.94 1.12
CA ILE A 56 -28.51 -4.38 0.42
C ILE A 56 -27.34 -3.43 0.73
N PHE A 57 -27.58 -2.13 0.75
CA PHE A 57 -26.57 -1.13 1.09
C PHE A 57 -26.09 -1.28 2.54
N SER A 58 -27.02 -1.46 3.49
CA SER A 58 -26.67 -1.72 4.89
C SER A 58 -25.88 -3.03 5.05
N LYS A 59 -26.28 -4.12 4.37
CA LYS A 59 -25.48 -5.36 4.33
C LYS A 59 -24.07 -5.13 3.77
N ARG A 60 -23.94 -4.42 2.64
CA ARG A 60 -22.64 -4.09 2.04
C ARG A 60 -21.77 -3.22 2.97
N LEU A 61 -22.36 -2.30 3.70
CA LEU A 61 -21.64 -1.47 4.68
C LEU A 61 -21.17 -2.30 5.87
N MET A 62 -21.99 -3.24 6.37
CA MET A 62 -21.63 -4.12 7.48
C MET A 62 -20.55 -5.13 7.08
N GLU A 63 -20.67 -5.74 5.90
CA GLU A 63 -19.66 -6.63 5.32
C GLU A 63 -18.35 -5.87 5.04
N GLY A 64 -18.43 -4.67 4.45
CA GLY A 64 -17.26 -3.83 4.21
C GLY A 64 -16.57 -3.39 5.50
N SER A 65 -17.32 -3.08 6.56
CA SER A 65 -16.77 -2.69 7.87
C SER A 65 -15.98 -3.82 8.52
N GLY A 66 -16.47 -5.06 8.42
CA GLY A 66 -15.76 -6.25 8.90
C GLY A 66 -14.44 -6.48 8.17
N MET A 67 -14.44 -6.35 6.84
CA MET A 67 -13.24 -6.52 6.02
C MET A 67 -12.17 -5.45 6.29
N ILE A 68 -12.59 -4.20 6.50
CA ILE A 68 -11.69 -3.10 6.91
C ILE A 68 -11.00 -3.43 8.24
N LEU A 69 -11.77 -3.87 9.24
CA LEU A 69 -11.22 -4.17 10.57
C LEU A 69 -10.24 -5.35 10.53
N ILE A 70 -10.54 -6.38 9.72
CA ILE A 70 -9.64 -7.52 9.51
C ILE A 70 -8.33 -7.08 8.83
N ASN A 71 -8.40 -6.24 7.80
CA ASN A 71 -7.18 -5.71 7.15
C ASN A 71 -6.30 -4.92 8.11
N LEU A 72 -6.92 -4.07 8.94
CA LEU A 72 -6.20 -3.32 9.96
C LEU A 72 -5.55 -4.26 10.97
N ALA A 73 -6.27 -5.27 11.45
CA ALA A 73 -5.73 -6.24 12.40
C ALA A 73 -4.55 -7.03 11.82
N ILE A 74 -4.68 -7.54 10.59
CA ILE A 74 -3.60 -8.27 9.88
C ILE A 74 -2.40 -7.35 9.65
N GLY A 75 -2.64 -6.15 9.12
CA GLY A 75 -1.58 -5.16 8.86
C GLY A 75 -0.82 -4.81 10.14
N LEU A 76 -1.53 -4.50 11.23
CA LEU A 76 -0.92 -4.19 12.53
C LEU A 76 -0.11 -5.36 13.08
N LEU A 77 -0.61 -6.60 12.98
CA LEU A 77 0.11 -7.78 13.45
C LEU A 77 1.43 -7.97 12.70
N ILE A 78 1.40 -7.80 11.37
CA ILE A 78 2.59 -7.87 10.52
C ILE A 78 3.55 -6.71 10.82
N MET A 79 3.04 -5.50 11.02
CA MET A 79 3.86 -4.35 11.45
C MET A 79 4.56 -4.59 12.78
N MET A 80 3.88 -5.21 13.76
CA MET A 80 4.51 -5.58 15.03
C MET A 80 5.62 -6.61 14.83
N GLY A 81 5.40 -7.61 13.98
CA GLY A 81 6.44 -8.58 13.60
C GLY A 81 7.65 -7.93 12.94
N CYS A 82 7.41 -7.02 11.98
CA CYS A 82 8.44 -6.21 11.33
C CYS A 82 9.23 -5.37 12.35
N LEU A 83 8.55 -4.72 13.29
CA LEU A 83 9.19 -3.92 14.33
C LEU A 83 10.09 -4.78 15.23
N ILE A 84 9.65 -5.96 15.66
CA ILE A 84 10.45 -6.87 16.47
C ILE A 84 11.71 -7.31 15.70
N LEU A 85 11.54 -7.68 14.43
CA LEU A 85 12.66 -8.03 13.55
C LEU A 85 13.63 -6.84 13.45
N GLN A 86 13.13 -5.66 13.13
CA GLN A 86 13.94 -4.46 12.96
C GLN A 86 14.72 -4.08 14.23
N ILE A 87 14.08 -4.13 15.40
CA ILE A 87 14.73 -3.87 16.69
C ILE A 87 15.82 -4.91 16.94
N THR A 88 15.57 -6.19 16.64
CA THR A 88 16.56 -7.27 16.82
C THR A 88 17.80 -7.02 15.97
N PHE A 89 17.62 -6.68 14.69
CA PHE A 89 18.73 -6.35 13.79
C PHE A 89 19.46 -5.06 14.20
N ALA A 90 18.73 -4.04 14.67
CA ALA A 90 19.32 -2.80 15.17
C ALA A 90 20.18 -3.04 16.42
N LEU A 91 19.65 -3.76 17.42
CA LEU A 91 20.39 -4.11 18.63
C LEU A 91 21.60 -4.99 18.33
N TRP A 92 21.46 -5.94 17.40
CA TRP A 92 22.57 -6.78 16.96
C TRP A 92 23.67 -5.95 16.29
N SER A 93 23.30 -5.02 15.40
CA SER A 93 24.23 -4.11 14.72
C SER A 93 24.96 -3.18 15.69
N VAL A 94 24.24 -2.60 16.65
CA VAL A 94 24.83 -1.73 17.68
C VAL A 94 25.76 -2.54 18.60
N ARG A 95 25.35 -3.73 19.06
CA ARG A 95 26.21 -4.59 19.87
C ARG A 95 27.46 -5.03 19.12
N TYR A 96 27.34 -5.34 17.83
CA TYR A 96 28.49 -5.64 16.98
C TYR A 96 29.45 -4.44 16.91
N ALA A 97 28.93 -3.23 16.74
CA ALA A 97 29.74 -2.02 16.71
C ALA A 97 30.45 -1.74 18.05
N VAL A 98 29.75 -1.89 19.18
CA VAL A 98 30.32 -1.65 20.52
C VAL A 98 31.39 -2.70 20.88
N ARG A 99 31.15 -3.99 20.64
CA ARG A 99 32.16 -5.04 20.90
C ARG A 99 33.47 -4.78 20.15
N ARG A 100 33.34 -4.36 18.88
CA ARG A 100 34.50 -3.98 18.05
C ARG A 100 35.24 -2.74 18.57
N THR A 101 34.54 -1.84 19.26
CA THR A 101 35.18 -0.65 19.85
C THR A 101 35.87 -0.96 21.17
N ASP A 102 35.30 -1.84 21.98
CA ASP A 102 35.83 -2.19 23.31
C ASP A 102 37.08 -3.08 23.21
N GLU A 103 37.11 -4.01 22.25
CA GLU A 103 38.31 -4.82 21.95
C GLU A 103 39.47 -3.98 21.40
N ALA A 104 39.17 -2.80 20.84
CA ALA A 104 40.16 -1.86 20.32
C ALA A 104 40.58 -0.85 21.40
N GLU A 105 41.19 -1.34 22.50
CA GLU A 105 41.74 -0.49 23.59
C GLU A 105 42.76 0.57 23.08
N SER A 106 43.33 0.38 21.88
CA SER A 106 44.22 1.32 21.22
C SER A 106 43.55 1.93 19.98
N GLY A 107 43.04 3.15 20.11
CA GLY A 107 42.65 4.09 19.05
C GLY A 107 42.22 3.48 17.71
N MET A 108 40.91 3.28 17.52
CA MET A 108 40.36 2.71 16.30
C MET A 108 40.66 3.55 15.05
N THR A 109 41.38 2.93 14.09
CA THR A 109 41.73 3.55 12.81
C THR A 109 40.48 3.98 12.04
N LEU A 110 40.58 5.03 11.22
CA LEU A 110 39.47 5.55 10.39
C LEU A 110 38.79 4.43 9.60
N LEU A 111 39.61 3.58 8.97
CA LEU A 111 39.20 2.43 8.17
C LEU A 111 38.40 1.39 8.97
N ALA A 112 38.81 1.08 10.21
CA ALA A 112 38.09 0.12 11.05
C ALA A 112 36.67 0.60 11.38
N GLY A 113 36.50 1.89 11.68
CA GLY A 113 35.16 2.46 11.91
C GLY A 113 34.29 2.52 10.65
N ILE A 114 34.88 2.85 9.49
CA ILE A 114 34.17 2.76 8.20
C ILE A 114 33.67 1.32 7.96
N ARG A 115 34.55 0.33 8.13
CA ARG A 115 34.18 -1.09 7.98
C ARG A 115 33.04 -1.48 8.93
N THR A 116 33.08 -1.05 10.19
CA THR A 116 32.00 -1.31 11.16
C THR A 116 30.68 -0.73 10.72
N LEU A 117 30.67 0.53 10.24
CA LEU A 117 29.45 1.20 9.78
C LEU A 117 28.89 0.53 8.51
N LEU A 118 29.75 0.15 7.55
CA LEU A 118 29.34 -0.57 6.35
C LEU A 118 28.72 -1.92 6.69
N MET A 119 29.30 -2.68 7.62
CA MET A 119 28.73 -3.96 8.06
C MET A 119 27.37 -3.76 8.74
N ALA A 120 27.23 -2.75 9.60
CA ALA A 120 25.94 -2.42 10.21
C ALA A 120 24.90 -2.04 9.15
N MET A 121 25.27 -1.26 8.13
CA MET A 121 24.39 -0.90 7.01
C MET A 121 23.91 -2.15 6.26
N VAL A 122 24.81 -3.07 5.91
CA VAL A 122 24.46 -4.31 5.20
C VAL A 122 23.51 -5.17 6.04
N ILE A 123 23.80 -5.34 7.33
CA ILE A 123 22.96 -6.10 8.26
C ILE A 123 21.54 -5.50 8.33
N MET A 124 21.44 -4.18 8.49
CA MET A 124 20.15 -3.50 8.54
C MET A 124 19.41 -3.55 7.20
N MET A 125 20.13 -3.46 6.08
CA MET A 125 19.55 -3.59 4.74
C MET A 125 18.94 -4.99 4.54
N LEU A 126 19.63 -6.04 4.99
CA LEU A 126 19.10 -7.41 4.98
C LEU A 126 17.84 -7.52 5.85
N GLY A 127 17.82 -6.88 7.01
CA GLY A 127 16.63 -6.82 7.87
C GLY A 127 15.42 -6.17 7.18
N ASN A 128 15.62 -5.07 6.44
CA ASN A 128 14.57 -4.43 5.66
C ASN A 128 14.11 -5.32 4.49
N PHE A 129 15.05 -5.98 3.80
CA PHE A 129 14.74 -6.90 2.72
C PHE A 129 13.88 -8.08 3.21
N LEU A 130 14.18 -8.66 4.37
CA LEU A 130 13.37 -9.72 4.98
C LEU A 130 11.94 -9.24 5.30
N GLN A 131 11.76 -7.98 5.68
CA GLN A 131 10.43 -7.41 5.92
C GLN A 131 9.64 -7.22 4.62
N ILE A 132 10.31 -6.83 3.52
CA ILE A 132 9.70 -6.82 2.19
C ILE A 132 9.27 -8.24 1.80
N MET A 133 10.11 -9.25 2.03
CA MET A 133 9.73 -10.64 1.76
C MET A 133 8.53 -11.08 2.63
N LEU A 134 8.47 -10.66 3.89
CA LEU A 134 7.38 -10.96 4.81
C LEU A 134 6.04 -10.40 4.30
N TRP A 135 6.03 -9.14 3.88
CA TRP A 135 4.86 -8.49 3.29
C TRP A 135 4.48 -9.09 1.94
N GLY A 136 5.45 -9.31 1.04
CA GLY A 136 5.20 -10.00 -0.23
C GLY A 136 4.62 -11.40 -0.04
N SER A 137 5.11 -12.15 0.95
CA SER A 137 4.57 -13.47 1.31
C SER A 137 3.13 -13.38 1.84
N LEU A 138 2.81 -12.35 2.62
CA LEU A 138 1.44 -12.10 3.07
C LEU A 138 0.50 -11.86 1.89
N PHE A 139 0.90 -11.02 0.92
CA PHE A 139 0.06 -10.75 -0.26
C PHE A 139 -0.12 -11.97 -1.15
N PHE A 140 0.93 -12.78 -1.31
CA PHE A 140 0.83 -14.05 -2.00
C PHE A 140 -0.13 -15.01 -1.29
N TRP A 141 -0.04 -15.13 0.04
CA TRP A 141 -0.93 -16.00 0.82
C TRP A 141 -2.39 -15.53 0.83
N LEU A 142 -2.63 -14.22 0.78
CA LEU A 142 -3.96 -13.63 0.61
C LEU A 142 -4.54 -13.87 -0.80
N GLY A 143 -3.76 -14.41 -1.74
CA GLY A 143 -4.20 -14.70 -3.10
C GLY A 143 -4.35 -13.47 -3.99
N GLU A 144 -3.75 -12.33 -3.60
CA GLU A 144 -3.82 -11.09 -4.39
C GLU A 144 -2.97 -11.19 -5.67
N PHE A 145 -1.93 -12.02 -5.66
CA PHE A 145 -1.02 -12.23 -6.78
C PHE A 145 -0.84 -13.72 -7.07
N THR A 146 -0.85 -14.07 -8.35
CA THR A 146 -0.61 -15.46 -8.82
C THR A 146 0.88 -15.81 -8.85
N ASP A 147 1.75 -14.80 -8.95
CA ASP A 147 3.20 -14.95 -8.99
C ASP A 147 3.84 -14.31 -7.74
N PHE A 148 4.67 -15.09 -7.06
CA PHE A 148 5.40 -14.64 -5.87
C PHE A 148 6.35 -13.48 -6.18
N HIS A 149 6.96 -13.48 -7.37
CA HIS A 149 7.87 -12.41 -7.76
C HIS A 149 7.13 -11.05 -7.87
N GLN A 150 5.93 -11.04 -8.46
CA GLN A 150 5.10 -9.83 -8.49
C GLN A 150 4.68 -9.37 -7.08
N ALA A 151 4.32 -10.29 -6.18
CA ALA A 151 3.94 -9.95 -4.82
C ALA A 151 5.08 -9.26 -4.05
N VAL A 152 6.29 -9.81 -4.19
CA VAL A 152 7.51 -9.23 -3.60
C VAL A 152 7.88 -7.90 -4.24
N TYR A 153 7.76 -7.77 -5.57
CA TYR A 153 8.01 -6.51 -6.27
C TYR A 153 7.05 -5.40 -5.80
N HIS A 154 5.74 -5.70 -5.75
CA HIS A 154 4.73 -4.77 -5.24
C HIS A 154 5.05 -4.33 -3.81
N SER A 155 5.35 -5.31 -2.96
CA SER A 155 5.75 -5.07 -1.58
C SER A 155 6.99 -4.17 -1.50
N GLY A 156 8.03 -4.44 -2.30
CA GLY A 156 9.24 -3.62 -2.30
C GLY A 156 8.97 -2.18 -2.69
N VAL A 157 8.29 -1.95 -3.81
CA VAL A 157 7.92 -0.62 -4.31
C VAL A 157 7.08 0.14 -3.28
N ASN A 158 6.18 -0.54 -2.60
CA ASN A 158 5.27 0.07 -1.64
C ASN A 158 5.95 0.33 -0.28
N PHE A 159 6.72 -0.64 0.23
CA PHE A 159 7.53 -0.52 1.45
C PHE A 159 8.56 0.62 1.36
N THR A 160 9.19 0.82 0.20
CA THR A 160 10.10 1.95 -0.02
C THR A 160 9.37 3.26 -0.32
N SER A 161 8.03 3.29 -0.27
CA SER A 161 7.18 4.43 -0.60
C SER A 161 7.32 4.97 -2.03
N LEU A 162 7.85 4.17 -2.96
CA LEU A 162 7.97 4.55 -4.37
C LEU A 162 6.60 4.59 -5.04
N GLY A 163 5.79 3.55 -4.81
CA GLY A 163 4.38 3.52 -5.22
C GLY A 163 4.12 3.78 -6.70
N TYR A 164 4.84 3.10 -7.62
CA TYR A 164 4.67 3.28 -9.07
C TYR A 164 3.21 3.13 -9.55
N GLY A 165 2.41 2.33 -8.84
CA GLY A 165 0.99 2.13 -9.13
C GLY A 165 0.73 1.26 -10.35
N ASP A 166 1.76 0.58 -10.85
CA ASP A 166 1.70 -0.43 -11.91
C ASP A 166 1.01 -1.73 -11.44
N VAL A 167 1.18 -2.06 -10.16
CA VAL A 167 0.53 -3.20 -9.50
C VAL A 167 -0.38 -2.67 -8.39
N VAL A 168 -1.68 -3.01 -8.43
CA VAL A 168 -2.69 -2.50 -7.49
C VAL A 168 -3.49 -3.65 -6.88
N MET A 169 -3.66 -3.61 -5.55
CA MET A 169 -4.44 -4.60 -4.80
C MET A 169 -5.95 -4.48 -5.04
N SER A 170 -6.68 -5.56 -4.78
CA SER A 170 -8.14 -5.59 -4.82
C SER A 170 -8.77 -4.56 -3.88
N THR A 171 -9.99 -4.10 -4.21
CA THR A 171 -10.72 -3.10 -3.40
C THR A 171 -10.86 -3.53 -1.94
N ASP A 172 -10.97 -4.84 -1.69
CA ASP A 172 -11.16 -5.40 -0.36
C ASP A 172 -9.88 -5.43 0.47
N ARG A 173 -8.68 -5.40 -0.14
CA ARG A 173 -7.38 -5.42 0.55
C ARG A 173 -6.55 -4.14 0.38
N LYS A 174 -7.08 -3.15 -0.34
CA LYS A 174 -6.41 -1.89 -0.67
C LYS A 174 -5.85 -1.11 0.53
N LEU A 175 -6.41 -1.28 1.73
CA LEU A 175 -5.92 -0.65 2.96
C LEU A 175 -4.56 -1.18 3.43
N LEU A 176 -4.19 -2.42 3.06
CA LEU A 176 -2.90 -2.99 3.42
C LEU A 176 -1.73 -2.27 2.75
N GLY A 177 -1.94 -1.74 1.53
CA GLY A 177 -0.92 -0.97 0.81
C GLY A 177 -0.43 0.25 1.63
N PRO A 178 -1.29 1.21 1.99
CA PRO A 178 -0.88 2.35 2.81
C PRO A 178 -0.24 1.95 4.15
N LEU A 179 -0.69 0.86 4.79
CA LEU A 179 -0.10 0.36 6.04
C LEU A 179 1.33 -0.17 5.84
N GLU A 180 1.57 -0.90 4.76
CA GLU A 180 2.91 -1.37 4.41
C GLU A 180 3.84 -0.21 4.09
N ALA A 181 3.38 0.79 3.33
CA ALA A 181 4.19 1.96 3.03
C ALA A 181 4.56 2.73 4.30
N LEU A 182 3.60 2.92 5.21
CA LEU A 182 3.86 3.52 6.52
C LEU A 182 4.86 2.68 7.32
N ASN A 183 4.70 1.35 7.32
CA ASN A 183 5.64 0.45 7.97
C ASN A 183 7.06 0.62 7.43
N GLY A 184 7.22 0.61 6.10
CA GLY A 184 8.55 0.75 5.50
C GLY A 184 9.23 2.08 5.81
N ILE A 185 8.49 3.19 5.79
CA ILE A 185 9.01 4.49 6.22
C ILE A 185 9.51 4.44 7.68
N LEU A 186 8.74 3.83 8.58
CA LEU A 186 9.13 3.69 9.99
C LEU A 186 10.42 2.86 10.15
N MET A 187 10.55 1.76 9.41
CA MET A 187 11.68 0.82 9.53
C MET A 187 12.96 1.37 8.90
N LEU A 188 12.85 2.07 7.76
CA LEU A 188 13.95 2.81 7.14
C LEU A 188 14.39 3.99 8.02
N GLY A 189 13.44 4.66 8.68
CA GLY A 189 13.72 5.68 9.69
C GLY A 189 14.52 5.13 10.87
N LEU A 190 14.09 4.00 11.43
CA LEU A 190 14.79 3.32 12.52
C LEU A 190 16.19 2.82 12.10
N THR A 191 16.33 2.36 10.86
CA THR A 191 17.64 2.02 10.26
C THR A 191 18.58 3.21 10.26
N SER A 192 18.11 4.35 9.76
CA SER A 192 18.90 5.58 9.67
C SER A 192 19.31 6.08 11.06
N ALA A 193 18.39 6.06 12.02
CA ALA A 193 18.66 6.44 13.40
C ALA A 193 19.71 5.53 14.06
N ALA A 194 19.62 4.21 13.86
CA ALA A 194 20.60 3.26 14.39
C ALA A 194 22.00 3.48 13.79
N LEU A 195 22.11 3.68 12.47
CA LEU A 195 23.38 3.97 11.80
C LEU A 195 23.99 5.29 12.28
N LEU A 196 23.17 6.33 12.47
CA LEU A 196 23.62 7.59 13.03
C LEU A 196 24.14 7.41 14.46
N GLY A 197 23.43 6.64 15.31
CA GLY A 197 23.88 6.33 16.66
C GLY A 197 25.23 5.61 16.68
N ILE A 198 25.44 4.64 15.77
CA ILE A 198 26.74 3.97 15.61
C ILE A 198 27.82 4.98 15.17
N LEU A 199 27.54 5.83 14.17
CA LEU A 199 28.50 6.83 13.70
C LEU A 199 28.92 7.81 14.82
N GLN A 200 27.97 8.26 15.63
CA GLN A 200 28.24 9.14 16.78
C GLN A 200 29.14 8.45 17.81
N HIS A 201 28.86 7.19 18.15
CA HIS A 201 29.70 6.37 19.05
C HIS A 201 31.13 6.24 18.51
N LEU A 202 31.29 5.91 17.24
CA LEU A 202 32.60 5.77 16.59
C LEU A 202 33.40 7.10 16.60
N THR A 203 32.71 8.23 16.44
CA THR A 203 33.35 9.56 16.41
C THR A 203 33.82 9.98 17.81
N ARG A 204 32.99 9.76 18.83
CA ARG A 204 33.31 10.08 20.23
C ARG A 204 34.51 9.30 20.74
N ASN A 205 34.58 7.99 20.46
CA ASN A 205 35.70 7.15 20.88
C ASN A 205 37.02 7.58 20.27
N ARG A 206 37.01 8.08 19.02
CA ARG A 206 38.22 8.64 18.38
C ARG A 206 38.69 9.94 19.01
N GLN A 207 37.77 10.83 19.40
CA GLN A 207 38.14 12.08 20.06
C GLN A 207 38.85 11.81 21.40
N HIS A 208 38.34 10.87 22.20
CA HIS A 208 38.99 10.46 23.44
C HIS A 208 40.39 9.87 23.21
N ALA A 209 40.55 9.02 22.19
CA ALA A 209 41.86 8.46 21.83
C ALA A 209 42.85 9.53 21.34
N ARG A 210 42.38 10.58 20.66
CA ARG A 210 43.21 11.70 20.21
C ARG A 210 43.66 12.59 21.37
N ASN A 211 42.77 12.89 22.31
CA ASN A 211 43.09 13.74 23.47
C ASN A 211 44.06 13.07 24.46
N ARG A 212 44.15 11.73 24.51
CA ARG A 212 45.15 11.02 25.34
C ARG A 212 46.58 11.04 24.77
N ARG A 213 46.75 11.48 23.51
CA ARG A 213 48.06 11.53 22.83
C ARG A 213 48.73 12.91 22.90
N HIS A 214 48.06 13.90 23.46
CA HIS A 214 48.58 15.25 23.72
C HIS A 214 48.73 15.46 25.21
#